data_AF-A0A968Y8C0-F1
#
_entry.id   AF-A0A968Y8C0-F1
#
_cell.length_a   1.000
_cell.length_b   1.000
_cell.length_c   1.000
_cell.angle_alpha   90.00
_cell.angle_beta   90.00
_cell.angle_gamma   90.00
#
_symmetry.space_group_name_H-M   'P 1'
#
loop_
_entity.id
_entity.type
_entity.pdbx_description
1 polymer ?
#
loop_
_entity_poly.entity_id
_entity_poly.type
_entity_poly.pdbx_seq_one_letter_code
_entity_poly.pdbx_strand_id
1 'polypeptide(L)'
;MTGVQLNKTETGIELILQTPTGVAELLQPNDVSSGNNFIVEIPNTQLQLQDGKPFRQANPIEGISEVTVTNIDANNIRITATGETALPTVELFDSDQGLIFGFTAVSDSAQTPPTQPEIVSIDRVQLNQTETGFEIILLTPTVTAQQLRVVNVSEGNNFIAEIPNAQLKLPDDRPYRSENPIEGVSEVIVTNQNENTVLVTVTGEDKQPKVELFDSEEGLIFSAVGDTESAQEEEDIELVVTGEQDGYFVPNSSVGTRTDAPLRDIPQSIQVVPRQVIEDQGANDVGDVLSNVSGVSERGGLFFIRGFESTGSFLRDGTGTSSSFRRTDLDLSNIEQVEVLKGPASVLYGTGEPGGTINLVTEQPLRDPAYEVTARIGNFDFYRGSVDLTGPLNNDRTILYRLNFAYENAGSFVDFVERERIAIFPVLSFELGENTLLTVEGGYENESSLNDPGLPLEGTILPNPLGEVPRDRFWESLMLTETFYQRDMSGIVSNINLAMTGRFLINLQPPSQPVLRAAAYLKY
;
A
#
# COMPACT_ATOMS: atom_id res chain seq x y z
N MET A 1 -6.54 -35.84 14.36
CA MET A 1 -5.18 -35.87 13.78
C MET A 1 -4.56 -37.22 14.06
N THR A 2 -4.16 -37.94 13.01
CA THR A 2 -3.67 -39.33 13.10
C THR A 2 -2.16 -39.46 13.03
N GLY A 3 -1.47 -38.39 12.61
CA GLY A 3 -0.03 -38.32 12.52
C GLY A 3 0.47 -36.87 12.56
N VAL A 4 1.72 -36.70 12.98
CA VAL A 4 2.45 -35.44 12.93
C VAL A 4 3.78 -35.73 12.26
N GLN A 5 4.09 -35.02 11.19
CA GLN A 5 5.37 -35.12 10.48
C GLN A 5 6.03 -33.75 10.45
N LEU A 6 7.34 -33.71 10.65
CA LEU A 6 8.13 -32.49 10.57
C LEU A 6 9.22 -32.67 9.51
N ASN A 7 9.20 -31.84 8.48
CA ASN A 7 10.20 -31.80 7.42
C ASN A 7 11.04 -30.53 7.54
N LYS A 8 12.32 -30.60 7.18
CA LYS A 8 13.18 -29.41 7.09
C LYS A 8 13.13 -28.87 5.67
N THR A 9 13.07 -27.54 5.53
CA THR A 9 13.18 -26.84 4.25
C THR A 9 14.47 -26.02 4.21
N GLU A 10 14.78 -25.39 3.09
CA GLU A 10 15.99 -24.56 2.94
C GLU A 10 16.02 -23.35 3.88
N THR A 11 14.84 -22.84 4.25
CA THR A 11 14.67 -21.62 5.04
C THR A 11 13.96 -21.85 6.38
N GLY A 12 13.45 -23.06 6.64
CA GLY A 12 12.51 -23.29 7.74
C GLY A 12 12.20 -24.76 8.02
N ILE A 13 11.01 -25.00 8.57
CA ILE A 13 10.44 -26.33 8.80
C ILE A 13 8.97 -26.36 8.40
N GLU A 14 8.52 -27.52 7.93
CA GLU A 14 7.11 -27.79 7.68
C GLU A 14 6.59 -28.81 8.67
N LEU A 15 5.55 -28.45 9.42
CA LEU A 15 4.83 -29.34 10.31
C LEU A 15 3.52 -29.76 9.64
N ILE A 16 3.43 -31.03 9.27
CA ILE A 16 2.27 -31.63 8.62
C ILE A 16 1.44 -32.38 9.65
N LEU A 17 0.18 -31.95 9.83
CA LEU A 17 -0.82 -32.62 10.66
C LEU A 17 -1.74 -33.48 9.80
N GLN A 18 -1.59 -34.80 9.90
CA GLN A 18 -2.33 -35.73 9.07
C GLN A 18 -3.80 -35.85 9.50
N THR A 19 -4.72 -35.48 8.60
CA THR A 19 -6.18 -35.63 8.73
C THR A 19 -6.69 -36.73 7.81
N PRO A 20 -7.88 -37.30 8.08
CA PRO A 20 -8.63 -38.01 7.05
C PRO A 20 -8.90 -37.08 5.85
N THR A 21 -8.84 -37.63 4.64
CA THR A 21 -8.99 -36.89 3.38
C THR A 21 -10.25 -36.01 3.39
N GLY A 22 -10.10 -34.72 3.03
CA GLY A 22 -11.19 -33.74 2.96
C GLY A 22 -11.59 -33.08 4.28
N VAL A 23 -10.90 -33.36 5.40
CA VAL A 23 -11.21 -32.74 6.71
C VAL A 23 -10.37 -31.49 7.00
N ALA A 24 -9.25 -31.29 6.30
CA ALA A 24 -8.36 -30.14 6.52
C ALA A 24 -9.07 -28.79 6.27
N GLU A 25 -9.83 -28.67 5.18
CA GLU A 25 -10.58 -27.47 4.78
C GLU A 25 -11.67 -27.04 5.79
N LEU A 26 -12.04 -27.91 6.73
CA LEU A 26 -13.08 -27.64 7.74
C LEU A 26 -12.50 -27.13 9.07
N LEU A 27 -11.19 -27.05 9.19
CA LEU A 27 -10.51 -26.61 10.40
C LEU A 27 -10.35 -25.10 10.41
N GLN A 28 -10.54 -24.48 11.57
CA GLN A 28 -10.34 -23.04 11.76
C GLN A 28 -9.30 -22.83 12.86
N PRO A 29 -8.00 -22.84 12.51
CA PRO A 29 -6.94 -22.60 13.48
C PRO A 29 -7.01 -21.17 14.02
N ASN A 30 -6.92 -21.02 15.34
CA ASN A 30 -6.84 -19.73 16.01
C ASN A 30 -5.40 -19.54 16.51
N ASP A 31 -4.69 -18.56 15.96
CA ASP A 31 -3.34 -18.24 16.38
C ASP A 31 -3.31 -17.18 17.48
N VAL A 32 -2.39 -17.36 18.43
CA VAL A 32 -2.08 -16.43 19.51
C VAL A 32 -0.56 -16.42 19.66
N SER A 33 0.08 -15.28 19.41
CA SER A 33 1.52 -15.12 19.62
C SER A 33 1.82 -14.53 21.00
N SER A 34 2.84 -15.05 21.69
CA SER A 34 3.27 -14.54 22.99
C SER A 34 4.78 -14.68 23.18
N GLY A 35 5.50 -13.56 23.22
CA GLY A 35 6.96 -13.56 23.20
C GLY A 35 7.49 -14.21 21.92
N ASN A 36 8.44 -15.13 22.03
CA ASN A 36 8.97 -15.89 20.89
C ASN A 36 8.15 -17.14 20.56
N ASN A 37 6.99 -17.34 21.22
CA ASN A 37 6.13 -18.49 20.99
C ASN A 37 5.00 -18.13 20.04
N PHE A 38 4.97 -18.82 18.90
CA PHE A 38 3.79 -18.87 18.05
C PHE A 38 2.93 -20.04 18.51
N ILE A 39 1.69 -19.76 18.94
CA ILE A 39 0.76 -20.76 19.46
C ILE A 39 -0.45 -20.81 18.55
N VAL A 40 -0.87 -22.00 18.15
CA VAL A 40 -2.11 -22.20 17.38
C VAL A 40 -2.99 -23.20 18.10
N GLU A 41 -4.24 -22.86 18.28
CA GLU A 41 -5.26 -23.75 18.80
C GLU A 41 -6.22 -24.16 17.68
N ILE A 42 -6.39 -25.46 17.50
CA ILE A 42 -7.30 -26.00 16.50
C ILE A 42 -8.51 -26.59 17.24
N PRO A 43 -9.67 -25.92 17.22
CA PRO A 43 -10.87 -26.41 17.88
C PRO A 43 -11.48 -27.60 17.14
N ASN A 44 -12.28 -28.38 17.86
CA ASN A 44 -12.93 -29.61 17.38
C ASN A 44 -11.93 -30.66 16.86
N THR A 45 -10.73 -30.73 17.44
CA THR A 45 -9.71 -31.70 17.04
C THR A 45 -9.10 -32.44 18.23
N GLN A 46 -8.68 -33.68 17.97
CA GLN A 46 -7.95 -34.51 18.93
C GLN A 46 -6.74 -35.17 18.25
N LEU A 47 -5.58 -35.08 18.91
CA LEU A 47 -4.34 -35.73 18.52
C LEU A 47 -4.37 -37.19 19.01
N GLN A 48 -4.29 -38.13 18.07
CA GLN A 48 -4.30 -39.58 18.32
C GLN A 48 -3.06 -40.22 17.69
N LEU A 49 -1.90 -40.03 18.33
CA LEU A 49 -0.65 -40.68 17.93
C LEU A 49 -0.58 -42.11 18.50
N GLN A 50 0.11 -43.02 17.79
CA GLN A 50 0.17 -44.44 18.15
C GLN A 50 0.81 -44.72 19.53
N ASP A 51 1.62 -43.79 20.04
CA ASP A 51 2.30 -43.88 21.33
C ASP A 51 1.55 -43.15 22.47
N GLY A 52 0.43 -42.48 22.15
CA GLY A 52 -0.41 -41.75 23.10
C GLY A 52 0.26 -40.53 23.75
N LYS A 53 1.42 -40.09 23.25
CA LYS A 53 2.18 -38.96 23.79
C LYS A 53 2.03 -37.72 22.91
N PRO A 54 2.23 -36.50 23.46
CA PRO A 54 2.31 -35.29 22.64
C PRO A 54 3.55 -35.34 21.75
N PHE A 55 3.45 -34.76 20.55
CA PHE A 55 4.60 -34.57 19.68
C PHE A 55 5.48 -33.43 20.21
N ARG A 56 6.79 -33.65 20.27
CA ARG A 56 7.77 -32.64 20.69
C ARG A 56 9.07 -32.86 19.94
N GLN A 57 9.55 -31.80 19.28
CA GLN A 57 10.85 -31.75 18.63
C GLN A 57 11.62 -30.54 19.18
N ALA A 58 12.74 -30.80 19.86
CA ALA A 58 13.66 -29.75 20.28
C ALA A 58 14.68 -29.46 19.17
N ASN A 59 15.09 -28.21 19.06
CA ASN A 59 16.05 -27.64 18.11
C ASN A 59 15.91 -28.21 16.68
N PRO A 60 14.71 -28.16 16.07
CA PRO A 60 14.50 -28.68 14.71
C PRO A 60 15.42 -28.01 13.68
N ILE A 61 15.62 -26.70 13.77
CA ILE A 61 16.54 -25.89 12.95
C ILE A 61 17.11 -24.73 13.77
N GLU A 62 18.14 -24.07 13.25
CA GLU A 62 18.67 -22.82 13.82
C GLU A 62 17.57 -21.74 13.86
N GLY A 63 17.44 -21.02 14.97
CA GLY A 63 16.42 -20.00 15.17
C GLY A 63 15.05 -20.52 15.63
N ILE A 64 14.80 -21.84 15.65
CA ILE A 64 13.62 -22.47 16.27
C ILE A 64 14.07 -23.46 17.34
N SER A 65 13.86 -23.11 18.61
CA SER A 65 14.27 -23.91 19.77
C SER A 65 13.39 -25.14 19.97
N GLU A 66 12.11 -25.09 19.60
CA GLU A 66 11.16 -26.15 19.90
C GLU A 66 9.89 -26.06 19.06
N VAL A 67 9.36 -27.22 18.67
CA VAL A 67 7.98 -27.38 18.16
C VAL A 67 7.26 -28.47 18.94
N THR A 68 6.05 -28.18 19.41
CA THR A 68 5.19 -29.14 20.13
C THR A 68 3.78 -29.18 19.54
N VAL A 69 3.15 -30.35 19.61
CA VAL A 69 1.72 -30.56 19.32
C VAL A 69 1.10 -31.38 20.44
N THR A 70 0.11 -30.81 21.13
CA THR A 70 -0.47 -31.38 22.36
C THR A 70 -2.00 -31.31 22.33
N ASN A 71 -2.68 -32.22 23.02
CA ASN A 71 -4.10 -32.04 23.34
C ASN A 71 -4.22 -31.11 24.55
N ILE A 72 -4.94 -29.99 24.42
CA ILE A 72 -5.29 -29.14 25.56
C ILE A 72 -6.37 -29.82 26.39
N ASP A 73 -7.40 -30.32 25.71
CA ASP A 73 -8.54 -31.04 26.27
C ASP A 73 -9.05 -32.09 25.26
N ALA A 74 -10.28 -32.57 25.45
CA ALA A 74 -10.88 -33.58 24.59
C ALA A 74 -11.18 -33.10 23.16
N ASN A 75 -11.26 -31.80 22.94
CA ASN A 75 -11.76 -31.16 21.73
C ASN A 75 -10.77 -30.16 21.10
N ASN A 76 -9.62 -29.88 21.72
CA ASN A 76 -8.69 -28.86 21.24
C ASN A 76 -7.25 -29.39 21.18
N ILE A 77 -6.59 -29.18 20.04
CA ILE A 77 -5.13 -29.36 19.89
C ILE A 77 -4.45 -28.00 19.97
N ARG A 78 -3.29 -27.93 20.63
CA ARG A 78 -2.37 -26.80 20.58
C ARG A 78 -1.08 -27.16 19.87
N ILE A 79 -0.68 -26.32 18.93
CA ILE A 79 0.65 -26.29 18.34
C ILE A 79 1.40 -25.14 18.99
N THR A 80 2.67 -25.34 19.32
CA THR A 80 3.54 -24.26 19.76
C THR A 80 4.89 -24.38 19.08
N ALA A 81 5.29 -23.35 18.36
CA ALA A 81 6.64 -23.20 17.81
C ALA A 81 7.34 -22.04 18.53
N THR A 82 8.50 -22.31 19.12
CA THR A 82 9.26 -21.35 19.93
C THR A 82 10.53 -20.97 19.19
N GLY A 83 10.63 -19.71 18.76
CA GLY A 83 11.86 -19.17 18.21
C GLY A 83 12.92 -18.92 19.29
N GLU A 84 14.20 -19.03 18.93
CA GLU A 84 15.32 -18.87 19.86
C GLU A 84 15.49 -17.41 20.31
N THR A 85 15.43 -16.46 19.36
CA THR A 85 15.67 -15.03 19.59
C THR A 85 14.46 -14.15 19.27
N ALA A 86 13.64 -14.53 18.31
CA ALA A 86 12.42 -13.82 17.89
C ALA A 86 11.27 -14.78 17.61
N LEU A 87 10.04 -14.27 17.50
CA LEU A 87 8.86 -15.03 17.08
C LEU A 87 9.05 -15.54 15.64
N PRO A 88 8.91 -16.85 15.35
CA PRO A 88 9.03 -17.38 13.98
C PRO A 88 7.89 -16.88 13.10
N THR A 89 8.16 -16.66 11.81
CA THR A 89 7.11 -16.38 10.81
C THR A 89 6.45 -17.69 10.40
N VAL A 90 5.13 -17.65 10.15
CA VAL A 90 4.34 -18.87 9.89
C VAL A 90 3.43 -18.68 8.69
N GLU A 91 3.46 -19.66 7.80
CA GLU A 91 2.54 -19.80 6.68
C GLU A 91 1.71 -21.08 6.86
N LEU A 92 0.44 -21.03 6.49
CA LEU A 92 -0.51 -22.14 6.63
C LEU A 92 -0.99 -22.58 5.26
N PHE A 93 -0.93 -23.90 5.00
CA PHE A 93 -1.38 -24.49 3.74
C PHE A 93 -2.25 -25.72 4.00
N ASP A 94 -3.30 -25.86 3.21
CA ASP A 94 -4.11 -27.08 3.15
C ASP A 94 -3.54 -28.05 2.10
N SER A 95 -3.61 -29.36 2.39
CA SER A 95 -3.23 -30.40 1.44
C SER A 95 -4.12 -31.64 1.57
N ASP A 96 -4.13 -32.48 0.54
CA ASP A 96 -4.83 -33.78 0.54
C ASP A 96 -4.35 -34.73 1.67
N GLN A 97 -3.16 -34.48 2.23
CA GLN A 97 -2.54 -35.26 3.30
C GLN A 97 -2.79 -34.65 4.69
N GLY A 98 -3.33 -33.43 4.78
CA GLY A 98 -3.59 -32.73 6.03
C GLY A 98 -3.23 -31.24 6.03
N LEU A 99 -3.21 -30.65 7.23
CA LEU A 99 -2.93 -29.23 7.46
C LEU A 99 -1.43 -29.01 7.68
N ILE A 100 -0.81 -28.07 6.95
CA ILE A 100 0.64 -27.81 6.95
C ILE A 100 0.94 -26.43 7.52
N PHE A 101 1.83 -26.38 8.52
CA PHE A 101 2.39 -25.13 9.04
C PHE A 101 3.86 -25.01 8.62
N GLY A 102 4.17 -24.04 7.76
CA GLY A 102 5.54 -23.66 7.40
C GLY A 102 6.06 -22.63 8.38
N PHE A 103 7.04 -22.98 9.21
CA PHE A 103 7.71 -22.06 10.13
C PHE A 103 9.06 -21.64 9.58
N THR A 104 9.29 -20.33 9.45
CA THR A 104 10.59 -19.76 9.08
C THR A 104 11.17 -19.02 10.29
N ALA A 105 12.44 -19.28 10.58
CA ALA A 105 13.12 -18.61 11.67
C ALA A 105 13.32 -17.13 11.32
N VAL A 106 12.99 -16.24 12.26
CA VAL A 106 13.37 -14.83 12.15
C VAL A 106 14.77 -14.70 12.72
N SER A 107 15.77 -14.66 11.83
CA SER A 107 17.16 -14.45 12.23
C SER A 107 17.33 -13.02 12.76
N ASP A 108 17.62 -12.90 14.04
CA ASP A 108 18.13 -11.65 14.62
C ASP A 108 19.53 -11.42 14.03
N SER A 109 19.69 -10.36 13.23
CA SER A 109 20.98 -9.99 12.66
C SER A 109 21.89 -9.43 13.76
N ALA A 110 22.44 -10.34 14.57
CA ALA A 110 23.45 -10.04 15.57
C ALA A 110 24.58 -11.08 15.49
N GLN A 111 25.60 -10.73 14.69
CA GLN A 111 27.00 -11.16 14.80
C GLN A 111 27.28 -12.67 14.92
N THR A 112 27.22 -13.38 13.80
CA THR A 112 28.31 -14.30 13.46
C THR A 112 29.53 -13.47 13.03
N PRO A 113 30.77 -13.81 13.45
CA PRO A 113 31.94 -13.22 12.81
C PRO A 113 31.83 -13.52 11.31
N PRO A 114 31.97 -12.52 10.42
CA PRO A 114 31.79 -12.76 9.01
C PRO A 114 32.75 -13.88 8.63
N THR A 115 32.23 -14.94 8.00
CA THR A 115 33.06 -15.69 7.07
C THR A 115 33.55 -14.62 6.10
N GLN A 116 34.84 -14.29 6.19
CA GLN A 116 35.43 -13.17 5.46
C GLN A 116 35.00 -13.33 3.99
N PRO A 117 34.38 -12.31 3.38
CA PRO A 117 34.01 -12.39 1.97
C PRO A 117 35.27 -12.78 1.21
N GLU A 118 35.20 -13.88 0.45
CA GLU A 118 36.34 -14.37 -0.30
C GLU A 118 36.74 -13.28 -1.28
N ILE A 119 37.91 -12.65 -1.04
CA ILE A 119 38.36 -11.52 -1.85
C ILE A 119 38.54 -12.00 -3.27
N VAL A 120 37.81 -11.40 -4.21
CA VAL A 120 37.85 -11.77 -5.62
C VAL A 120 39.19 -11.34 -6.20
N SER A 121 39.99 -12.30 -6.64
CA SER A 121 41.30 -12.04 -7.24
C SER A 121 41.15 -11.70 -8.72
N ILE A 122 41.55 -10.49 -9.12
CA ILE A 122 41.71 -10.10 -10.52
C ILE A 122 43.14 -10.40 -10.91
N ASP A 123 43.36 -11.47 -11.66
CA ASP A 123 44.72 -11.95 -11.98
C ASP A 123 45.25 -11.42 -13.32
N ARG A 124 44.37 -10.89 -14.16
CA ARG A 124 44.71 -10.31 -15.47
C ARG A 124 43.82 -9.12 -15.79
N VAL A 125 44.43 -8.12 -16.43
CA VAL A 125 43.74 -6.97 -17.04
C VAL A 125 44.06 -6.98 -18.53
N GLN A 126 43.04 -6.95 -19.36
CA GLN A 126 43.17 -6.92 -20.82
C GLN A 126 42.52 -5.67 -21.37
N LEU A 127 43.21 -4.95 -22.26
CA LEU A 127 42.65 -3.83 -22.99
C LEU A 127 42.50 -4.22 -24.46
N ASN A 128 41.27 -4.11 -24.98
CA ASN A 128 40.93 -4.35 -26.38
C ASN A 128 40.48 -3.03 -27.01
N GLN A 129 41.04 -2.64 -28.15
CA GLN A 129 40.50 -1.51 -28.91
C GLN A 129 39.25 -1.94 -29.68
N THR A 130 38.22 -1.11 -29.67
CA THR A 130 36.99 -1.29 -30.44
C THR A 130 36.93 -0.24 -31.55
N GLU A 131 35.95 -0.35 -32.46
CA GLU A 131 35.82 0.58 -33.59
C GLU A 131 35.54 2.03 -33.15
N THR A 132 34.97 2.22 -31.95
CA THR A 132 34.55 3.53 -31.40
C THR A 132 35.27 3.89 -30.09
N GLY A 133 36.09 3.00 -29.53
CA GLY A 133 36.65 3.18 -28.20
C GLY A 133 37.60 2.07 -27.75
N PHE A 134 37.56 1.71 -26.47
CA PHE A 134 38.27 0.55 -25.93
C PHE A 134 37.46 -0.15 -24.84
N GLU A 135 37.75 -1.43 -24.64
CA GLU A 135 37.24 -2.24 -23.54
C GLU A 135 38.41 -2.63 -22.62
N ILE A 136 38.21 -2.50 -21.31
CA ILE A 136 39.09 -3.07 -20.29
C ILE A 136 38.36 -4.20 -19.59
N ILE A 137 38.94 -5.38 -19.65
CA ILE A 137 38.41 -6.60 -19.08
C ILE A 137 39.26 -6.95 -17.85
N LEU A 138 38.61 -6.96 -16.69
CA LEU A 138 39.17 -7.45 -15.43
C LEU A 138 38.80 -8.92 -15.29
N LEU A 139 39.75 -9.80 -15.63
CA LEU A 139 39.51 -11.24 -15.67
C LEU A 139 39.59 -11.85 -14.27
N THR A 140 38.61 -12.70 -13.94
CA THR A 140 38.49 -13.37 -12.64
C THR A 140 38.39 -14.89 -12.83
N PRO A 141 39.36 -15.69 -12.34
CA PRO A 141 39.45 -17.12 -12.65
C PRO A 141 38.39 -18.00 -11.97
N THR A 142 37.68 -17.51 -10.95
CA THR A 142 36.83 -18.33 -10.08
C THR A 142 35.44 -17.75 -9.81
N VAL A 143 35.12 -16.57 -10.34
CA VAL A 143 33.92 -15.81 -9.95
C VAL A 143 33.27 -15.14 -11.18
N THR A 144 31.95 -15.26 -11.29
CA THR A 144 31.13 -14.53 -12.27
C THR A 144 31.04 -13.05 -11.87
N ALA A 145 31.17 -12.12 -12.81
CA ALA A 145 31.18 -10.66 -12.58
C ALA A 145 30.02 -10.12 -11.72
N GLN A 146 28.88 -10.83 -11.70
CA GLN A 146 27.68 -10.55 -10.89
C GLN A 146 27.91 -10.39 -9.38
N GLN A 147 29.05 -10.87 -8.84
CA GLN A 147 29.41 -10.68 -7.42
C GLN A 147 30.25 -9.44 -7.15
N LEU A 148 30.85 -8.83 -8.16
CA LEU A 148 31.62 -7.60 -8.03
C LEU A 148 30.66 -6.41 -8.01
N ARG A 149 30.59 -5.72 -6.87
CA ARG A 149 29.87 -4.45 -6.77
C ARG A 149 30.80 -3.35 -7.24
N VAL A 150 30.32 -2.47 -8.11
CA VAL A 150 31.09 -1.31 -8.59
C VAL A 150 30.45 -0.05 -8.04
N VAL A 151 31.26 0.80 -7.43
CA VAL A 151 30.87 2.12 -6.96
C VAL A 151 31.53 3.15 -7.88
N ASN A 152 30.71 3.86 -8.65
CA ASN A 152 31.19 4.88 -9.57
C ASN A 152 31.38 6.21 -8.82
N VAL A 153 32.59 6.76 -8.93
CA VAL A 153 32.97 8.07 -8.40
C VAL A 153 33.52 8.87 -9.57
N SER A 154 32.82 9.90 -10.01
CA SER A 154 33.32 10.80 -11.07
C SER A 154 33.93 12.05 -10.44
N GLU A 155 35.17 12.37 -10.80
CA GLU A 155 35.85 13.59 -10.33
C GLU A 155 36.60 14.28 -11.48
N GLY A 156 36.14 15.48 -11.88
CA GLY A 156 36.76 16.24 -12.97
C GLY A 156 36.68 15.50 -14.31
N ASN A 157 37.82 15.34 -14.99
CA ASN A 157 37.94 14.59 -16.25
C ASN A 157 38.16 13.08 -16.05
N ASN A 158 38.06 12.59 -14.81
CA ASN A 158 38.30 11.19 -14.47
C ASN A 158 36.97 10.48 -14.23
N PHE A 159 36.80 9.35 -14.92
CA PHE A 159 35.91 8.30 -14.47
C PHE A 159 36.69 7.40 -13.50
N ILE A 160 36.17 7.22 -12.28
CA ILE A 160 36.78 6.37 -11.27
C ILE A 160 35.74 5.34 -10.84
N ALA A 161 36.12 4.06 -10.86
CA ALA A 161 35.31 2.96 -10.36
C ALA A 161 36.04 2.25 -9.23
N GLU A 162 35.41 2.24 -8.06
CA GLU A 162 35.84 1.48 -6.90
C GLU A 162 35.16 0.11 -6.90
N ILE A 163 35.96 -0.95 -6.83
CA ILE A 163 35.51 -2.34 -6.79
C ILE A 163 35.83 -2.90 -5.40
N PRO A 164 34.93 -2.75 -4.42
CA PRO A 164 35.06 -3.36 -3.11
C PRO A 164 35.07 -4.89 -3.18
N ASN A 165 35.72 -5.52 -2.20
CA ASN A 165 35.89 -6.97 -2.09
C ASN A 165 36.67 -7.61 -3.25
N ALA A 166 37.50 -6.83 -3.95
CA ALA A 166 38.40 -7.30 -5.00
C ALA A 166 39.86 -6.96 -4.68
N GLN A 167 40.78 -7.76 -5.22
CA GLN A 167 42.22 -7.51 -5.15
C GLN A 167 42.88 -7.82 -6.49
N LEU A 168 43.63 -6.85 -7.01
CA LEU A 168 44.45 -6.99 -8.21
C LEU A 168 45.73 -7.78 -7.87
N LYS A 169 45.89 -8.96 -8.47
CA LYS A 169 47.06 -9.85 -8.34
C LYS A 169 47.67 -10.17 -9.71
N LEU A 170 48.25 -9.15 -10.33
CA LEU A 170 48.95 -9.32 -11.60
C LEU A 170 50.29 -10.05 -11.38
N PRO A 171 50.79 -10.84 -12.36
CA PRO A 171 52.04 -11.61 -12.22
C PRO A 171 53.29 -10.80 -11.85
N ASP A 172 53.27 -9.49 -12.11
CA ASP A 172 54.37 -8.55 -11.90
C ASP A 172 54.21 -7.68 -10.64
N ASP A 173 53.14 -7.84 -9.85
CA ASP A 173 52.78 -7.03 -8.66
C ASP A 173 52.79 -5.50 -8.88
N ARG A 174 52.66 -5.05 -10.14
CA ARG A 174 52.57 -3.63 -10.52
C ARG A 174 51.15 -3.27 -10.96
N PRO A 175 50.69 -2.03 -10.74
CA PRO A 175 49.44 -1.55 -11.32
C PRO A 175 49.42 -1.71 -12.84
N TYR A 176 48.24 -1.98 -13.40
CA TYR A 176 48.06 -1.91 -14.85
C TYR A 176 47.99 -0.44 -15.26
N ARG A 177 48.73 -0.06 -16.30
CA ARG A 177 48.69 1.31 -16.85
C ARG A 177 48.80 1.27 -18.37
N SER A 178 47.90 1.98 -19.03
CA SER A 178 47.93 2.22 -20.47
C SER A 178 47.85 3.71 -20.74
N GLU A 179 48.82 4.27 -21.45
CA GLU A 179 48.84 5.67 -21.87
C GLU A 179 48.23 5.82 -23.26
N ASN A 180 47.42 6.87 -23.48
CA ASN A 180 46.76 7.23 -24.72
C ASN A 180 46.10 6.03 -25.45
N PRO A 181 45.19 5.27 -24.79
CA PRO A 181 44.58 4.10 -25.39
C PRO A 181 43.74 4.42 -26.64
N ILE A 182 43.08 5.59 -26.66
CA ILE A 182 42.28 6.14 -27.76
C ILE A 182 42.32 7.67 -27.76
N GLU A 183 41.87 8.30 -28.84
CA GLU A 183 41.68 9.76 -28.92
C GLU A 183 40.64 10.23 -27.87
N GLY A 184 40.96 11.30 -27.14
CA GLY A 184 40.12 11.81 -26.04
C GLY A 184 40.35 11.16 -24.67
N VAL A 185 41.16 10.10 -24.57
CA VAL A 185 41.54 9.46 -23.30
C VAL A 185 43.06 9.45 -23.13
N SER A 186 43.55 10.14 -22.10
CA SER A 186 44.98 10.32 -21.83
C SER A 186 45.63 9.11 -21.16
N GLU A 187 44.93 8.45 -20.23
CA GLU A 187 45.43 7.25 -19.57
C GLU A 187 44.33 6.41 -18.92
N VAL A 188 44.64 5.13 -18.73
CA VAL A 188 43.87 4.23 -17.88
C VAL A 188 44.78 3.51 -16.90
N ILE A 189 44.37 3.48 -15.64
CA ILE A 189 45.10 2.86 -14.53
C ILE A 189 44.17 1.91 -13.77
N VAL A 190 44.63 0.68 -13.49
CA VAL A 190 43.98 -0.25 -12.56
C VAL A 190 44.95 -0.55 -11.42
N THR A 191 44.56 -0.23 -10.19
CA THR A 191 45.42 -0.35 -9.00
C THR A 191 44.65 -0.88 -7.80
N ASN A 192 45.36 -1.46 -6.82
CA ASN A 192 44.80 -1.67 -5.48
C ASN A 192 44.81 -0.33 -4.73
N GLN A 193 43.65 0.14 -4.28
CA GLN A 193 43.55 1.28 -3.35
C GLN A 193 43.88 0.84 -1.92
N ASN A 194 43.49 -0.37 -1.55
CA ASN A 194 43.84 -1.06 -0.31
C ASN A 194 43.80 -2.58 -0.54
N GLU A 195 43.94 -3.39 0.52
CA GLU A 195 43.97 -4.86 0.42
C GLU A 195 42.67 -5.49 -0.14
N ASN A 196 41.55 -4.76 -0.11
CA ASN A 196 40.21 -5.24 -0.45
C ASN A 196 39.46 -4.33 -1.45
N THR A 197 40.14 -3.38 -2.10
CA THR A 197 39.50 -2.47 -3.05
C THR A 197 40.41 -2.23 -4.25
N VAL A 198 39.88 -2.52 -5.44
CA VAL A 198 40.52 -2.18 -6.72
C VAL A 198 39.91 -0.90 -7.26
N LEU A 199 40.77 -0.02 -7.78
CA LEU A 199 40.42 1.24 -8.40
C LEU A 199 40.72 1.18 -9.89
N VAL A 200 39.72 1.46 -10.72
CA VAL A 200 39.87 1.68 -12.16
C VAL A 200 39.68 3.16 -12.43
N THR A 201 40.70 3.82 -12.97
CA THR A 201 40.68 5.24 -13.32
C THR A 201 40.86 5.39 -14.82
N VAL A 202 39.90 6.03 -15.49
CA VAL A 202 39.96 6.40 -16.91
C VAL A 202 39.99 7.93 -16.99
N THR A 203 41.09 8.50 -17.48
CA THR A 203 41.30 9.96 -17.52
C THR A 203 41.16 10.48 -18.93
N GLY A 204 40.15 11.31 -19.16
CA GLY A 204 39.97 12.01 -20.43
C GLY A 204 40.92 13.20 -20.60
N GLU A 205 41.24 13.55 -21.84
CA GLU A 205 42.12 14.69 -22.15
C GLU A 205 41.45 16.03 -21.81
N ASP A 206 40.27 16.29 -22.39
CA ASP A 206 39.55 17.56 -22.21
C ASP A 206 38.25 17.44 -21.39
N LYS A 207 37.61 16.26 -21.41
CA LYS A 207 36.35 15.97 -20.69
C LYS A 207 36.36 14.55 -20.16
N GLN A 208 35.53 14.28 -19.17
CA GLN A 208 35.34 12.92 -18.64
C GLN A 208 34.83 11.96 -19.74
N PRO A 209 35.47 10.80 -19.95
CA PRO A 209 35.01 9.80 -20.91
C PRO A 209 33.71 9.12 -20.46
N LYS A 210 32.82 8.78 -21.40
CA LYS A 210 31.66 7.92 -21.12
C LYS A 210 32.14 6.47 -20.99
N VAL A 211 31.86 5.84 -19.85
CA VAL A 211 32.23 4.44 -19.55
C VAL A 211 30.98 3.65 -19.17
N GLU A 212 30.74 2.54 -19.85
CA GLU A 212 29.69 1.57 -19.58
C GLU A 212 30.29 0.28 -18.99
N LEU A 213 29.52 -0.41 -18.15
CA LEU A 213 29.94 -1.60 -17.44
C LEU A 213 29.13 -2.81 -17.92
N PHE A 214 29.82 -3.90 -18.23
CA PHE A 214 29.20 -5.16 -18.63
C PHE A 214 29.75 -6.32 -17.80
N ASP A 215 28.84 -7.19 -17.36
CA ASP A 215 29.18 -8.47 -16.76
C ASP A 215 29.49 -9.50 -17.84
N SER A 216 30.56 -10.29 -17.65
CA SER A 216 30.85 -11.45 -18.49
C SER A 216 31.17 -12.69 -17.64
N GLU A 217 31.10 -13.87 -18.26
CA GLU A 217 31.48 -15.13 -17.61
C GLU A 217 32.97 -15.17 -17.21
N GLU A 218 33.81 -14.36 -17.86
CA GLU A 218 35.26 -14.32 -17.63
C GLU A 218 35.69 -13.16 -16.71
N GLY A 219 34.80 -12.21 -16.40
CA GLY A 219 35.11 -11.05 -15.58
C GLY A 219 34.30 -9.79 -15.89
N LEU A 220 34.72 -8.64 -15.34
CA LEU A 220 34.03 -7.35 -15.47
C LEU A 220 34.63 -6.53 -16.63
N ILE A 221 33.78 -5.99 -17.50
CA ILE A 221 34.18 -5.23 -18.69
C ILE A 221 33.81 -3.75 -18.50
N PHE A 222 34.77 -2.86 -18.74
CA PHE A 222 34.60 -1.41 -18.83
C PHE A 222 34.74 -0.99 -20.30
N SER A 223 33.64 -0.62 -20.95
CA SER A 223 33.66 -0.10 -22.32
C SER A 223 33.68 1.43 -22.28
N ALA A 224 34.70 2.04 -22.85
CA ALA A 224 34.85 3.49 -22.90
C ALA A 224 34.87 3.97 -24.35
N VAL A 225 34.09 5.01 -24.65
CA VAL A 225 34.02 5.62 -25.98
C VAL A 225 34.77 6.96 -25.96
N GLY A 226 35.65 7.17 -26.95
CA GLY A 226 36.36 8.44 -27.14
C GLY A 226 35.45 9.50 -27.76
N ASP A 227 35.73 10.79 -27.51
CA ASP A 227 34.93 11.95 -27.95
C ASP A 227 34.99 12.15 -29.48
N THR A 228 34.50 11.16 -30.23
CA THR A 228 34.23 11.27 -31.66
C THR A 228 32.76 11.58 -31.83
N GLU A 229 32.46 12.85 -32.13
CA GLU A 229 31.14 13.33 -32.52
C GLU A 229 30.52 12.41 -33.58
N SER A 230 29.59 11.57 -33.14
CA SER A 230 28.59 10.91 -33.97
C SER A 230 27.37 10.70 -33.08
N ALA A 231 26.59 11.77 -32.95
CA ALA A 231 25.23 11.70 -32.46
C ALA A 231 24.41 10.81 -33.41
N GLN A 232 24.30 9.53 -33.07
CA GLN A 232 23.17 8.71 -33.44
C GLN A 232 22.41 8.44 -32.14
N GLU A 233 21.12 8.78 -32.20
CA GLU A 233 20.13 8.69 -31.14
C GLU A 233 20.34 7.43 -30.29
N GLU A 234 20.72 7.65 -29.02
CA GLU A 234 20.46 6.69 -27.95
C GLU A 234 18.94 6.49 -27.94
N GLU A 235 18.45 5.38 -28.51
CA GLU A 235 17.20 4.81 -28.01
C GLU A 235 17.51 4.42 -26.57
N ASP A 236 17.22 5.35 -25.65
CA ASP A 236 17.02 5.03 -24.25
C ASP A 236 16.19 3.76 -24.24
N ILE A 237 16.73 2.66 -23.71
CA ILE A 237 15.87 1.58 -23.26
C ILE A 237 15.10 2.19 -22.10
N GLU A 238 13.97 2.82 -22.43
CA GLU A 238 12.95 3.17 -21.48
C GLU A 238 12.52 1.83 -20.87
N LEU A 239 13.12 1.50 -19.73
CA LEU A 239 12.63 0.43 -18.89
C LEU A 239 11.30 0.94 -18.33
N VAL A 240 10.25 0.84 -19.15
CA VAL A 240 8.88 1.05 -18.72
C VAL A 240 8.57 -0.10 -17.78
N VAL A 241 8.82 0.11 -16.49
CA VAL A 241 8.23 -0.70 -15.44
C VAL A 241 6.74 -0.38 -15.48
N THR A 242 5.99 -1.09 -16.32
CA THR A 242 4.53 -1.13 -16.23
C THR A 242 4.16 -1.97 -15.02
N GLY A 243 4.38 -1.42 -13.82
CA GLY A 243 3.57 -1.81 -12.68
C GLY A 243 2.20 -1.18 -12.89
N GLU A 244 1.17 -1.98 -13.14
CA GLU A 244 -0.19 -1.52 -12.91
C GLU A 244 -0.26 -1.18 -11.42
N GLN A 245 -0.31 0.11 -11.10
CA GLN A 245 -0.50 0.55 -9.73
C GLN A 245 -1.82 -0.08 -9.29
N ASP A 246 -1.74 -1.03 -8.35
CA ASP A 246 -2.91 -1.63 -7.75
C ASP A 246 -3.73 -0.48 -7.15
N GLY A 247 -4.82 -0.09 -7.82
CA GLY A 247 -5.59 1.09 -7.43
C GLY A 247 -6.32 0.92 -6.11
N TYR A 248 -6.18 -0.25 -5.47
CA TYR A 248 -6.60 -0.51 -4.10
C TYR A 248 -5.52 -0.19 -3.05
N PHE A 249 -4.27 0.03 -3.45
CA PHE A 249 -3.17 0.37 -2.55
C PHE A 249 -2.74 1.83 -2.69
N VAL A 250 -2.93 2.60 -1.62
CA VAL A 250 -2.45 3.98 -1.50
C VAL A 250 -1.23 4.01 -0.57
N PRO A 251 -0.02 4.32 -1.06
CA PRO A 251 1.21 4.23 -0.25
C PRO A 251 1.40 5.40 0.71
N ASN A 252 0.75 6.54 0.46
CA ASN A 252 0.95 7.78 1.19
C ASN A 252 -0.36 8.29 1.81
N SER A 253 -0.25 9.07 2.88
CA SER A 253 -1.40 9.72 3.52
C SER A 253 -0.94 10.93 4.31
N SER A 254 -1.80 11.95 4.38
CA SER A 254 -1.51 13.17 5.13
C SER A 254 -2.19 13.24 6.50
N VAL A 255 -3.15 12.36 6.81
CA VAL A 255 -3.93 12.45 8.05
C VAL A 255 -3.10 12.22 9.32
N GLY A 256 -2.02 11.44 9.24
CA GLY A 256 -1.19 11.13 10.42
C GLY A 256 -0.16 12.19 10.80
N THR A 257 0.14 13.14 9.90
CA THR A 257 1.30 14.03 10.02
C THR A 257 1.03 15.47 9.55
N ARG A 258 -0.11 15.73 8.89
CA ARG A 258 -0.42 16.96 8.14
C ARG A 258 0.53 17.29 6.99
N THR A 259 1.40 16.36 6.63
CA THR A 259 2.28 16.42 5.47
C THR A 259 2.10 15.14 4.67
N ASP A 260 2.37 15.15 3.37
CA ASP A 260 2.36 13.89 2.64
C ASP A 260 3.49 12.99 3.16
N ALA A 261 3.16 11.77 3.58
CA ALA A 261 4.10 10.85 4.20
C ALA A 261 3.77 9.40 3.81
N PRO A 262 4.77 8.54 3.55
CA PRO A 262 4.54 7.12 3.35
C PRO A 262 3.86 6.50 4.58
N LEU A 263 2.82 5.70 4.37
CA LEU A 263 2.08 5.03 5.46
C LEU A 263 3.00 4.23 6.38
N ARG A 264 4.06 3.62 5.83
CA ARG A 264 5.08 2.88 6.60
C ARG A 264 5.77 3.74 7.66
N ASP A 265 5.94 5.03 7.38
CA ASP A 265 6.71 5.95 8.22
C ASP A 265 5.80 6.69 9.22
N ILE A 266 4.48 6.49 9.15
CA ILE A 266 3.51 7.09 10.08
C ILE A 266 3.31 6.15 11.28
N PRO A 267 3.57 6.59 12.54
CA PRO A 267 3.47 5.75 13.73
C PRO A 267 2.02 5.60 14.25
N GLN A 268 1.04 5.60 13.35
CA GLN A 268 -0.38 5.43 13.67
C GLN A 268 -1.01 4.42 12.69
N SER A 269 -2.03 3.70 13.15
CA SER A 269 -2.78 2.79 12.28
C SER A 269 -3.73 3.60 11.42
N ILE A 270 -3.43 3.69 10.13
CA ILE A 270 -4.25 4.37 9.13
C ILE A 270 -4.71 3.33 8.11
N GLN A 271 -5.98 3.37 7.76
CA GLN A 271 -6.53 2.61 6.65
C GLN A 271 -7.06 3.59 5.60
N VAL A 272 -6.60 3.45 4.37
CA VAL A 272 -7.06 4.27 3.24
C VAL A 272 -7.98 3.42 2.38
N VAL A 273 -9.16 3.95 2.04
CA VAL A 273 -10.07 3.38 1.06
C VAL A 273 -10.01 4.27 -0.19
N PRO A 274 -9.31 3.86 -1.25
CA PRO A 274 -9.17 4.65 -2.47
C PRO A 274 -10.44 4.66 -3.31
N ARG A 275 -10.49 5.63 -4.24
CA ARG A 275 -11.59 5.82 -5.20
C ARG A 275 -12.02 4.53 -5.87
N GLN A 276 -11.07 3.73 -6.35
CA GLN A 276 -11.39 2.49 -7.07
C GLN A 276 -12.15 1.49 -6.19
N VAL A 277 -11.77 1.34 -4.91
CA VAL A 277 -12.50 0.48 -3.97
C VAL A 277 -13.92 1.01 -3.73
N ILE A 278 -14.09 2.33 -3.61
CA ILE A 278 -15.40 2.97 -3.45
C ILE A 278 -16.30 2.66 -4.66
N GLU A 279 -15.75 2.74 -5.86
CA GLU A 279 -16.46 2.45 -7.11
C GLU A 279 -16.83 0.98 -7.24
N ASP A 280 -15.87 0.08 -7.01
CA ASP A 280 -16.04 -1.37 -7.15
C ASP A 280 -16.98 -1.95 -6.08
N GLN A 281 -17.06 -1.32 -4.90
CA GLN A 281 -18.08 -1.63 -3.88
C GLN A 281 -19.48 -1.12 -4.25
N GLY A 282 -19.60 -0.22 -5.23
CA GLY A 282 -20.85 0.47 -5.53
C GLY A 282 -21.34 1.32 -4.35
N ALA A 283 -20.40 1.83 -3.55
CA ALA A 283 -20.66 2.69 -2.41
C ALA A 283 -21.13 4.08 -2.90
N ASN A 284 -22.11 4.64 -2.21
CA ASN A 284 -22.68 5.97 -2.53
C ASN A 284 -22.49 6.96 -1.39
N ASP A 285 -22.42 6.46 -0.17
CA ASP A 285 -22.28 7.26 1.05
C ASP A 285 -21.15 6.74 1.94
N VAL A 286 -20.71 7.58 2.88
CA VAL A 286 -19.59 7.23 3.76
C VAL A 286 -19.88 5.99 4.60
N GLY A 287 -21.15 5.72 4.93
CA GLY A 287 -21.53 4.51 5.65
C GLY A 287 -21.23 3.22 4.91
N ASP A 288 -21.54 3.17 3.62
CA ASP A 288 -21.18 2.04 2.75
C ASP A 288 -19.68 1.72 2.85
N VAL A 289 -18.83 2.74 2.79
CA VAL A 289 -17.36 2.59 2.85
C VAL A 289 -16.89 2.14 4.22
N LEU A 290 -17.36 2.81 5.28
CA LEU A 290 -16.91 2.55 6.66
C LEU A 290 -17.31 1.17 7.17
N SER A 291 -18.38 0.59 6.63
CA SER A 291 -18.83 -0.77 6.96
C SER A 291 -17.75 -1.85 6.70
N ASN A 292 -16.87 -1.61 5.73
CA ASN A 292 -15.79 -2.52 5.33
C ASN A 292 -14.42 -2.15 5.95
N VAL A 293 -14.35 -1.10 6.78
CA VAL A 293 -13.10 -0.68 7.42
C VAL A 293 -12.88 -1.44 8.72
N SER A 294 -11.71 -2.09 8.84
CA SER A 294 -11.38 -2.89 10.03
C SER A 294 -11.36 -2.06 11.31
N GLY A 295 -12.00 -2.57 12.36
CA GLY A 295 -12.06 -1.88 13.66
C GLY A 295 -13.01 -0.68 13.69
N VAL A 296 -13.79 -0.47 12.63
CA VAL A 296 -14.94 0.44 12.58
C VAL A 296 -16.21 -0.40 12.66
N SER A 297 -17.20 0.07 13.43
CA SER A 297 -18.53 -0.54 13.47
C SER A 297 -19.60 0.53 13.50
N GLU A 298 -20.71 0.27 12.82
CA GLU A 298 -21.89 1.12 12.80
C GLU A 298 -22.98 0.53 13.72
N ARG A 299 -23.61 1.38 14.53
CA ARG A 299 -24.70 0.99 15.45
C ARG A 299 -25.73 2.10 15.52
N GLY A 300 -26.83 1.94 14.78
CA GLY A 300 -27.97 2.87 14.84
C GLY A 300 -27.64 4.27 14.33
N GLY A 301 -26.84 4.34 13.25
CA GLY A 301 -26.38 5.59 12.64
C GLY A 301 -25.17 6.23 13.34
N LEU A 302 -24.60 5.57 14.35
CA LEU A 302 -23.39 6.01 15.05
C LEU A 302 -22.20 5.12 14.69
N PHE A 303 -21.03 5.72 14.48
CA PHE A 303 -19.80 4.98 14.23
C PHE A 303 -18.95 4.87 15.47
N PHE A 304 -18.33 3.70 15.60
CA PHE A 304 -17.38 3.40 16.66
C PHE A 304 -16.08 2.96 16.03
N ILE A 305 -14.98 3.60 16.42
CA ILE A 305 -13.62 3.18 16.05
C ILE A 305 -12.98 2.60 17.30
N ARG A 306 -12.53 1.35 17.24
CA ARG A 306 -11.98 0.62 18.41
C ARG A 306 -12.92 0.64 19.64
N GLY A 307 -14.23 0.64 19.41
CA GLY A 307 -15.26 0.64 20.46
C GLY A 307 -15.61 2.00 21.06
N PHE A 308 -14.98 3.08 20.63
CA PHE A 308 -15.33 4.45 21.04
C PHE A 308 -16.15 5.13 19.96
N GLU A 309 -17.27 5.73 20.34
CA GLU A 309 -18.08 6.54 19.43
C GLU A 309 -17.19 7.64 18.82
N SER A 310 -17.25 7.79 17.50
CA SER A 310 -16.41 8.72 16.72
C SER A 310 -17.23 9.50 15.69
N THR A 311 -18.55 9.61 15.92
CA THR A 311 -19.50 10.26 15.00
C THR A 311 -19.22 11.75 14.78
N GLY A 312 -18.56 12.42 15.74
CA GLY A 312 -18.13 13.82 15.65
C GLY A 312 -16.73 14.00 15.03
N SER A 313 -15.95 12.93 14.91
CA SER A 313 -14.55 12.96 14.48
C SER A 313 -14.36 12.81 12.97
N PHE A 314 -15.08 13.61 12.16
CA PHE A 314 -14.77 13.69 10.72
C PHE A 314 -14.01 14.96 10.37
N LEU A 315 -13.10 14.76 9.43
CA LEU A 315 -12.34 15.78 8.75
C LEU A 315 -12.73 15.78 7.28
N ARG A 316 -12.68 16.96 6.66
CA ARG A 316 -12.66 17.12 5.21
C ARG A 316 -11.36 17.81 4.86
N ASP A 317 -10.53 17.13 4.09
CA ASP A 317 -9.19 17.60 3.71
C ASP A 317 -8.34 18.04 4.93
N GLY A 318 -8.45 17.28 6.03
CA GLY A 318 -7.75 17.55 7.28
C GLY A 318 -8.34 18.69 8.13
N THR A 319 -9.47 19.26 7.74
CA THR A 319 -10.18 20.29 8.51
C THR A 319 -11.40 19.72 9.22
N GLY A 320 -11.58 20.08 10.49
CA GLY A 320 -12.74 19.63 11.27
C GLY A 320 -14.03 20.17 10.68
N THR A 321 -14.97 19.27 10.37
CA THR A 321 -16.31 19.69 9.95
C THR A 321 -17.19 19.87 11.19
N SER A 322 -18.12 20.83 11.16
CA SER A 322 -19.04 21.11 12.26
C SER A 322 -20.48 20.73 11.88
N SER A 323 -20.74 19.48 11.51
CA SER A 323 -22.11 18.97 11.43
C SER A 323 -22.45 18.13 12.67
N SER A 324 -23.62 18.38 13.24
CA SER A 324 -23.98 17.89 14.57
C SER A 324 -24.61 16.49 14.57
N PHE A 325 -25.13 15.97 13.45
CA PHE A 325 -25.75 14.64 13.39
C PHE A 325 -25.70 14.07 11.96
N ARG A 326 -25.39 12.77 11.84
CA ARG A 326 -25.41 11.91 10.63
C ARG A 326 -24.39 12.22 9.51
N ARG A 327 -23.11 11.91 9.77
CA ARG A 327 -22.04 11.94 8.75
C ARG A 327 -21.93 10.66 7.92
N THR A 328 -22.74 9.64 8.24
CA THR A 328 -22.93 8.41 7.46
C THR A 328 -23.38 8.74 6.03
N ASP A 329 -24.26 9.73 5.91
CA ASP A 329 -25.04 9.95 4.70
C ASP A 329 -24.36 10.95 3.76
N LEU A 330 -23.13 11.38 4.07
CA LEU A 330 -22.38 12.28 3.19
C LEU A 330 -22.12 11.60 1.85
N ASP A 331 -22.35 12.34 0.77
CA ASP A 331 -22.19 11.83 -0.57
C ASP A 331 -20.71 11.65 -0.96
N LEU A 332 -20.41 10.55 -1.67
CA LEU A 332 -19.05 10.22 -2.11
C LEU A 332 -18.71 10.71 -3.53
N SER A 333 -19.59 11.44 -4.21
CA SER A 333 -19.39 11.86 -5.61
C SER A 333 -18.20 12.78 -5.85
N ASN A 334 -17.66 13.40 -4.81
CA ASN A 334 -16.48 14.29 -4.89
C ASN A 334 -15.31 13.79 -4.02
N ILE A 335 -15.36 12.53 -3.58
CA ILE A 335 -14.36 11.95 -2.67
C ILE A 335 -13.41 11.06 -3.46
N GLU A 336 -12.12 11.41 -3.37
CA GLU A 336 -11.01 10.66 -3.96
C GLU A 336 -10.64 9.48 -3.06
N GLN A 337 -10.62 9.69 -1.75
CA GLN A 337 -10.35 8.62 -0.80
C GLN A 337 -10.91 8.93 0.59
N VAL A 338 -11.14 7.86 1.36
CA VAL A 338 -11.50 7.93 2.79
C VAL A 338 -10.33 7.39 3.61
N GLU A 339 -9.80 8.20 4.51
CA GLU A 339 -8.70 7.83 5.39
C GLU A 339 -9.22 7.67 6.83
N VAL A 340 -9.01 6.50 7.43
CA VAL A 340 -9.42 6.23 8.80
C VAL A 340 -8.19 6.10 9.68
N LEU A 341 -7.92 7.14 10.47
CA LEU A 341 -6.86 7.16 11.47
C LEU A 341 -7.41 6.60 12.78
N LYS A 342 -6.83 5.49 13.26
CA LYS A 342 -7.29 4.76 14.44
C LYS A 342 -6.47 5.15 15.67
N GLY A 343 -7.15 5.67 16.69
CA GLY A 343 -6.60 6.13 17.95
C GLY A 343 -6.55 7.66 18.07
N PRO A 344 -6.08 8.18 19.23
CA PRO A 344 -6.12 9.61 19.51
C PRO A 344 -5.32 10.43 18.48
N ALA A 345 -5.97 11.43 17.86
CA ALA A 345 -5.36 12.33 16.88
C ALA A 345 -5.38 13.81 17.32
N SER A 346 -5.63 14.05 18.61
CA SER A 346 -5.85 15.39 19.17
C SER A 346 -4.63 16.32 19.09
N VAL A 347 -3.42 15.74 19.03
CA VAL A 347 -2.18 16.49 18.83
C VAL A 347 -2.22 17.31 17.53
N LEU A 348 -2.82 16.74 16.47
CA LEU A 348 -2.98 17.43 15.20
C LEU A 348 -4.33 18.15 15.19
N TYR A 349 -5.43 17.43 15.38
CA TYR A 349 -6.77 17.95 15.05
C TYR A 349 -7.52 18.62 16.20
N GLY A 350 -6.91 18.74 17.38
CA GLY A 350 -7.52 19.37 18.55
C GLY A 350 -8.53 18.45 19.23
N THR A 351 -9.75 18.94 19.49
CA THR A 351 -10.79 18.11 20.09
C THR A 351 -11.17 16.97 19.13
N GLY A 352 -11.08 15.74 19.62
CA GLY A 352 -11.44 14.55 18.86
C GLY A 352 -11.65 13.37 19.78
N GLU A 353 -12.31 12.34 19.26
CA GLU A 353 -12.67 11.15 19.99
C GLU A 353 -11.45 10.19 20.10
N PRO A 354 -11.32 9.44 21.21
CA PRO A 354 -10.16 8.56 21.42
C PRO A 354 -10.12 7.37 20.44
N GLY A 355 -11.26 7.07 19.79
CA GLY A 355 -11.36 6.00 18.81
C GLY A 355 -10.56 6.27 17.54
N GLY A 356 -10.53 7.51 17.07
CA GLY A 356 -9.93 7.86 15.80
C GLY A 356 -10.61 9.04 15.12
N THR A 357 -10.15 9.34 13.92
CA THR A 357 -10.79 10.31 13.03
C THR A 357 -10.89 9.77 11.62
N ILE A 358 -11.95 10.17 10.92
CA ILE A 358 -12.24 9.80 9.54
C ILE A 358 -12.01 11.05 8.69
N ASN A 359 -11.06 11.02 7.77
CA ASN A 359 -10.79 12.11 6.85
C ASN A 359 -11.34 11.79 5.46
N LEU A 360 -12.18 12.68 4.94
CA LEU A 360 -12.69 12.64 3.58
C LEU A 360 -11.79 13.51 2.72
N VAL A 361 -11.03 12.88 1.81
CA VAL A 361 -10.15 13.59 0.89
C VAL A 361 -10.91 13.86 -0.39
N THR A 362 -11.03 15.13 -0.73
CA THR A 362 -11.79 15.54 -1.90
C THR A 362 -10.98 15.44 -3.18
N GLU A 363 -11.70 15.17 -4.25
CA GLU A 363 -11.22 15.22 -5.61
C GLU A 363 -10.75 16.64 -5.99
N GLN A 364 -9.57 16.72 -6.58
CA GLN A 364 -8.96 17.99 -6.99
C GLN A 364 -8.99 18.17 -8.52
N PRO A 365 -8.97 19.41 -9.04
CA PRO A 365 -8.90 19.67 -10.48
C PRO A 365 -7.67 19.07 -11.16
N LEU A 366 -7.86 18.48 -12.33
CA LEU A 366 -6.80 17.90 -13.14
C LEU A 366 -6.38 18.85 -14.27
N ARG A 367 -5.10 18.76 -14.66
CA ARG A 367 -4.55 19.52 -15.80
C ARG A 367 -4.97 18.96 -17.15
N ASP A 368 -5.18 17.66 -17.21
CA ASP A 368 -5.70 16.98 -18.40
C ASP A 368 -7.21 16.84 -18.29
N PRO A 369 -7.98 17.19 -19.35
CA PRO A 369 -9.42 17.09 -19.30
C PRO A 369 -9.90 15.65 -19.10
N ALA A 370 -10.79 15.45 -18.14
CA ALA A 370 -11.45 14.17 -17.90
C ALA A 370 -12.93 14.40 -17.62
N TYR A 371 -13.77 13.49 -18.15
CA TYR A 371 -15.22 13.58 -18.08
C TYR A 371 -15.80 12.19 -17.83
N GLU A 372 -16.56 12.07 -16.74
CA GLU A 372 -17.26 10.86 -16.38
C GLU A 372 -18.76 11.13 -16.23
N VAL A 373 -19.57 10.22 -16.77
CA VAL A 373 -21.00 10.15 -16.51
C VAL A 373 -21.33 8.74 -16.06
N THR A 374 -21.96 8.64 -14.89
CA THR A 374 -22.31 7.37 -14.29
C THR A 374 -23.82 7.32 -14.03
N ALA A 375 -24.44 6.20 -14.42
CA ALA A 375 -25.84 5.91 -14.16
C ALA A 375 -25.96 4.55 -13.45
N ARG A 376 -26.71 4.53 -12.35
CA ARG A 376 -26.97 3.33 -11.55
C ARG A 376 -28.46 3.14 -11.39
N ILE A 377 -28.92 1.90 -11.56
CA ILE A 377 -30.29 1.48 -11.26
C ILE A 377 -30.25 0.26 -10.36
N GLY A 378 -31.25 0.09 -9.50
CA GLY A 378 -31.28 -1.02 -8.56
C GLY A 378 -32.64 -1.27 -7.95
N ASN A 379 -32.63 -2.11 -6.92
CA ASN A 379 -33.82 -2.47 -6.15
C ASN A 379 -34.49 -1.28 -5.48
N PHE A 380 -35.75 -1.46 -5.07
CA PHE A 380 -36.50 -0.47 -4.30
C PHE A 380 -36.53 0.89 -5.00
N ASP A 381 -36.79 0.89 -6.31
CA ASP A 381 -36.84 2.11 -7.12
C ASP A 381 -35.56 2.97 -7.00
N PHE A 382 -34.40 2.33 -6.89
CA PHE A 382 -33.11 3.02 -6.84
C PHE A 382 -32.70 3.52 -8.23
N TYR A 383 -32.48 4.83 -8.35
CA TYR A 383 -31.94 5.50 -9.52
C TYR A 383 -30.92 6.56 -9.09
N ARG A 384 -29.69 6.48 -9.59
CA ARG A 384 -28.66 7.48 -9.33
C ARG A 384 -27.96 7.88 -10.63
N GLY A 385 -27.82 9.18 -10.83
CA GLY A 385 -27.02 9.75 -11.91
C GLY A 385 -25.94 10.66 -11.34
N SER A 386 -24.72 10.54 -11.82
CA SER A 386 -23.62 11.41 -11.44
C SER A 386 -22.76 11.83 -12.62
N VAL A 387 -22.14 12.99 -12.48
CA VAL A 387 -21.24 13.59 -13.45
C VAL A 387 -20.03 14.12 -12.72
N ASP A 388 -18.84 13.84 -13.25
CA ASP A 388 -17.58 14.45 -12.83
C ASP A 388 -16.89 15.05 -14.07
N LEU A 389 -16.63 16.35 -14.01
CA LEU A 389 -16.00 17.10 -15.09
C LEU A 389 -14.79 17.83 -14.54
N THR A 390 -13.63 17.64 -15.15
CA THR A 390 -12.42 18.38 -14.77
C THR A 390 -11.57 18.75 -15.97
N GLY A 391 -10.73 19.77 -15.80
CA GLY A 391 -9.75 20.18 -16.81
C GLY A 391 -9.33 21.64 -16.65
N PRO A 392 -8.56 22.16 -17.62
CA PRO A 392 -8.14 23.54 -17.68
C PRO A 392 -9.23 24.46 -18.25
N LEU A 393 -9.36 25.66 -17.70
CA LEU A 393 -10.22 26.75 -18.19
C LEU A 393 -9.49 27.73 -19.13
N ASN A 394 -8.16 27.63 -19.23
CA ASN A 394 -7.34 28.44 -20.13
C ASN A 394 -6.25 27.62 -20.82
N ASN A 395 -5.72 28.15 -21.93
CA ASN A 395 -4.71 27.46 -22.75
C ASN A 395 -3.41 27.21 -21.99
N ASP A 396 -3.05 28.11 -21.07
CA ASP A 396 -1.83 28.01 -20.26
C ASP A 396 -1.97 26.99 -19.12
N ARG A 397 -3.17 26.40 -18.93
CA ARG A 397 -3.51 25.41 -17.88
C ARG A 397 -3.21 25.89 -16.45
N THR A 398 -3.25 27.19 -16.22
CA THR A 398 -3.04 27.81 -14.90
C THR A 398 -4.33 28.06 -14.13
N ILE A 399 -5.48 27.92 -14.78
CA ILE A 399 -6.80 27.94 -14.14
C ILE A 399 -7.45 26.59 -14.41
N LEU A 400 -7.71 25.82 -13.35
CA LEU A 400 -8.28 24.49 -13.42
C LEU A 400 -9.66 24.47 -12.75
N TYR A 401 -10.53 23.58 -13.22
CA TYR A 401 -11.82 23.37 -12.59
C TYR A 401 -12.10 21.89 -12.34
N ARG A 402 -12.95 21.63 -11.36
CA ARG A 402 -13.67 20.36 -11.22
C ARG A 402 -15.12 20.63 -10.84
N LEU A 403 -16.04 19.84 -11.37
CA LEU A 403 -17.46 19.89 -11.03
C LEU A 403 -17.98 18.48 -10.87
N ASN A 404 -18.28 18.11 -9.62
CA ASN A 404 -19.01 16.89 -9.31
C ASN A 404 -20.48 17.23 -9.11
N PHE A 405 -21.36 16.40 -9.68
CA PHE A 405 -22.80 16.47 -9.51
C PHE A 405 -23.34 15.06 -9.29
N ALA A 406 -24.28 14.90 -8.36
CA ALA A 406 -25.03 13.66 -8.19
C ALA A 406 -26.50 13.95 -7.86
N TYR A 407 -27.37 13.13 -8.42
CA TYR A 407 -28.77 13.02 -8.03
C TYR A 407 -29.09 11.56 -7.75
N GLU A 408 -29.71 11.29 -6.60
CA GLU A 408 -30.14 9.97 -6.18
C GLU A 408 -31.60 10.00 -5.75
N ASN A 409 -32.35 9.01 -6.20
CA ASN A 409 -33.63 8.61 -5.64
C ASN A 409 -33.53 7.15 -5.23
N ALA A 410 -33.94 6.82 -4.01
CA ALA A 410 -33.87 5.48 -3.46
C ALA A 410 -35.09 5.22 -2.57
N GLY A 411 -35.86 4.19 -2.88
CA GLY A 411 -36.80 3.60 -1.93
C GLY A 411 -36.10 2.67 -0.95
N SER A 412 -36.89 2.04 -0.09
CA SER A 412 -36.42 1.09 0.92
C SER A 412 -37.23 -0.19 0.88
N PHE A 413 -36.70 -1.23 1.52
CA PHE A 413 -37.50 -2.42 1.86
C PHE A 413 -38.52 -2.12 2.97
N VAL A 414 -38.37 -0.99 3.69
CA VAL A 414 -39.30 -0.50 4.69
C VAL A 414 -40.30 0.46 4.06
N ASP A 415 -41.58 0.21 4.29
CA ASP A 415 -42.70 1.00 3.81
C ASP A 415 -42.52 2.49 4.12
N PHE A 416 -42.87 3.35 3.17
CA PHE A 416 -42.82 4.83 3.28
C PHE A 416 -41.41 5.43 3.41
N VAL A 417 -40.35 4.63 3.58
CA VAL A 417 -38.98 5.13 3.66
C VAL A 417 -38.44 5.33 2.25
N GLU A 418 -38.25 6.60 1.91
CA GLU A 418 -37.68 7.06 0.65
C GLU A 418 -36.56 8.06 0.96
N ARG A 419 -35.56 8.10 0.08
CA ARG A 419 -34.44 9.03 0.11
C ARG A 419 -34.32 9.72 -1.24
N GLU A 420 -34.28 11.04 -1.22
CA GLU A 420 -33.93 11.87 -2.37
C GLU A 420 -32.74 12.75 -1.99
N ARG A 421 -31.67 12.70 -2.79
CA ARG A 421 -30.44 13.45 -2.55
C ARG A 421 -29.97 14.17 -3.81
N ILE A 422 -29.56 15.42 -3.64
CA ILE A 422 -28.82 16.18 -4.64
C ILE A 422 -27.52 16.69 -4.04
N ALA A 423 -26.41 16.53 -4.76
CA ALA A 423 -25.09 16.96 -4.33
C ALA A 423 -24.35 17.67 -5.48
N ILE A 424 -23.71 18.80 -5.19
CA ILE A 424 -22.99 19.64 -6.16
C ILE A 424 -21.71 20.16 -5.51
N PHE A 425 -20.56 19.87 -6.12
CA PHE A 425 -19.26 20.27 -5.60
C PHE A 425 -18.40 20.94 -6.69
N PRO A 426 -18.44 22.27 -6.82
CA PRO A 426 -17.55 23.00 -7.70
C PRO A 426 -16.20 23.27 -7.04
N VAL A 427 -15.12 23.13 -7.80
CA VAL A 427 -13.75 23.46 -7.39
C VAL A 427 -13.08 24.30 -8.48
N LEU A 428 -12.35 25.33 -8.08
CA LEU A 428 -11.51 26.15 -8.95
C LEU A 428 -10.11 26.27 -8.35
N SER A 429 -9.09 25.99 -9.15
CA SER A 429 -7.69 26.15 -8.75
C SER A 429 -6.98 27.15 -9.64
N PHE A 430 -6.22 28.05 -9.02
CA PHE A 430 -5.48 29.13 -9.66
C PHE A 430 -4.00 29.00 -9.34
N GLU A 431 -3.18 28.80 -10.35
CA GLU A 431 -1.72 28.89 -10.25
C GLU A 431 -1.32 30.37 -10.33
N LEU A 432 -1.03 30.96 -9.16
CA LEU A 432 -0.67 32.39 -9.02
C LEU A 432 0.83 32.65 -9.24
N GLY A 433 1.60 31.60 -9.57
CA GLY A 433 3.04 31.61 -9.83
C GLY A 433 3.63 30.21 -9.67
N GLU A 434 4.95 30.07 -9.80
CA GLU A 434 5.65 28.76 -9.73
C GLU A 434 5.51 28.06 -8.37
N ASN A 435 5.29 28.82 -7.29
CA ASN A 435 5.29 28.32 -5.91
C ASN A 435 3.97 28.60 -5.18
N THR A 436 2.88 28.91 -5.90
CA THR A 436 1.62 29.32 -5.24
C THR A 436 0.41 28.81 -6.01
N LEU A 437 -0.32 27.90 -5.37
CA LEU A 437 -1.61 27.39 -5.82
C LEU A 437 -2.70 27.87 -4.85
N LEU A 438 -3.75 28.49 -5.38
CA LEU A 438 -4.95 28.83 -4.63
C LEU A 438 -6.11 27.96 -5.11
N THR A 439 -6.65 27.12 -4.24
CA THR A 439 -7.86 26.33 -4.52
C THR A 439 -9.05 26.92 -3.78
N VAL A 440 -10.19 27.02 -4.46
CA VAL A 440 -11.48 27.47 -3.93
C VAL A 440 -12.49 26.35 -4.15
N GLU A 441 -13.07 25.86 -3.06
CA GLU A 441 -13.99 24.73 -3.05
C GLU A 441 -15.37 25.17 -2.55
N GLY A 442 -16.41 24.65 -3.18
CA GLY A 442 -17.80 24.80 -2.76
C GLY A 442 -18.48 23.44 -2.64
N GLY A 443 -19.51 23.37 -1.80
CA GLY A 443 -20.36 22.19 -1.67
C GLY A 443 -21.79 22.59 -1.38
N TYR A 444 -22.73 21.96 -2.07
CA TYR A 444 -24.16 22.01 -1.78
C TYR A 444 -24.69 20.59 -1.78
N GLU A 445 -25.24 20.18 -0.65
CA GLU A 445 -25.88 18.89 -0.49
C GLU A 445 -27.25 19.11 0.15
N ASN A 446 -28.26 18.44 -0.38
CA ASN A 446 -29.60 18.43 0.19
C ASN A 446 -30.17 17.03 0.09
N GLU A 447 -30.50 16.46 1.24
CA GLU A 447 -31.15 15.17 1.38
C GLU A 447 -32.53 15.33 2.04
N SER A 448 -33.52 14.60 1.51
CA SER A 448 -34.77 14.30 2.21
C SER A 448 -34.83 12.80 2.42
N SER A 449 -34.92 12.36 3.68
CA SER A 449 -35.12 10.97 4.04
C SER A 449 -36.01 10.83 5.28
N LEU A 450 -36.73 9.72 5.38
CA LEU A 450 -37.42 9.35 6.62
C LEU A 450 -36.47 8.55 7.50
N ASN A 451 -36.41 8.93 8.78
CA ASN A 451 -35.67 8.16 9.75
C ASN A 451 -36.44 6.90 10.13
N ASP A 452 -35.85 5.73 9.88
CA ASP A 452 -36.36 4.45 10.37
C ASP A 452 -35.65 4.05 11.67
N PRO A 453 -36.35 4.02 12.83
CA PRO A 453 -35.79 3.57 14.09
C PRO A 453 -35.67 2.04 14.18
N GLY A 454 -36.17 1.32 13.18
CA GLY A 454 -36.24 -0.13 13.16
C GLY A 454 -37.44 -0.68 13.94
N LEU A 455 -37.49 -2.01 14.01
CA LEU A 455 -38.62 -2.74 14.58
C LEU A 455 -38.42 -3.08 16.06
N PRO A 456 -39.50 -3.23 16.84
CA PRO A 456 -39.43 -3.66 18.23
C PRO A 456 -38.88 -5.08 18.34
N LEU A 457 -38.20 -5.37 19.45
CA LEU A 457 -37.67 -6.72 19.72
C LEU A 457 -38.79 -7.77 19.83
N GLU A 458 -39.91 -7.40 20.45
CA GLU A 458 -41.11 -8.24 20.57
C GLU A 458 -41.91 -8.23 19.26
N GLY A 459 -42.07 -9.40 18.66
CA GLY A 459 -42.76 -9.59 17.38
C GLY A 459 -41.81 -9.68 16.20
N THR A 460 -40.51 -9.43 16.38
CA THR A 460 -39.48 -9.68 15.36
C THR A 460 -38.53 -10.81 15.74
N ILE A 461 -37.93 -10.73 16.93
CA ILE A 461 -37.01 -11.75 17.46
C ILE A 461 -37.68 -12.52 18.59
N LEU A 462 -38.37 -11.82 19.49
CA LEU A 462 -39.09 -12.43 20.61
C LEU A 462 -40.57 -12.68 20.24
N PRO A 463 -41.20 -13.74 20.77
CA PRO A 463 -42.61 -13.99 20.52
C PRO A 463 -43.50 -12.83 20.99
N ASN A 464 -44.47 -12.45 20.17
CA ASN A 464 -45.47 -11.43 20.49
C ASN A 464 -46.88 -12.06 20.46
N PRO A 465 -47.70 -11.91 21.51
CA PRO A 465 -49.09 -12.39 21.54
C PRO A 465 -49.98 -11.85 20.41
N LEU A 466 -49.61 -10.71 19.81
CA LEU A 466 -50.33 -10.07 18.69
C LEU A 466 -49.84 -10.54 17.32
N GLY A 467 -48.87 -11.46 17.25
CA GLY A 467 -48.29 -12.00 16.03
C GLY A 467 -46.95 -11.36 15.64
N GLU A 468 -46.37 -11.89 14.56
CA GLU A 468 -45.11 -11.36 13.99
C GLU A 468 -45.34 -10.00 13.34
N VAL A 469 -44.38 -9.10 13.52
CA VAL A 469 -44.34 -7.80 12.87
C VAL A 469 -43.60 -7.95 11.54
N PRO A 470 -44.24 -7.62 10.40
CA PRO A 470 -43.59 -7.67 9.08
C PRO A 470 -42.32 -6.83 9.04
N ARG A 471 -41.29 -7.33 8.34
CA ARG A 471 -39.96 -6.69 8.26
C ARG A 471 -39.95 -5.38 7.48
N ASP A 472 -40.90 -5.22 6.57
CA ASP A 472 -41.14 -4.03 5.76
C ASP A 472 -41.93 -2.95 6.51
N ARG A 473 -42.43 -3.22 7.72
CA ARG A 473 -43.30 -2.27 8.41
C ARG A 473 -42.53 -1.08 8.97
N PHE A 474 -42.95 0.13 8.62
CA PHE A 474 -42.58 1.33 9.37
C PHE A 474 -43.31 1.36 10.74
N TRP A 475 -42.55 1.42 11.82
CA TRP A 475 -43.08 1.24 13.19
C TRP A 475 -43.54 2.55 13.85
N GLU A 476 -43.07 3.70 13.39
CA GLU A 476 -43.47 5.01 13.94
C GLU A 476 -44.73 5.58 13.30
N SER A 477 -45.47 6.43 14.04
CA SER A 477 -46.63 7.10 13.48
C SER A 477 -46.20 8.15 12.47
N LEU A 478 -46.78 8.12 11.27
CA LEU A 478 -46.69 9.18 10.24
C LEU A 478 -47.10 10.58 10.75
N MET A 479 -47.64 10.68 11.96
CA MET A 479 -47.94 11.94 12.64
C MET A 479 -46.83 12.30 13.63
N LEU A 480 -45.90 13.11 13.11
CA LEU A 480 -44.88 13.98 13.74
C LEU A 480 -43.53 13.89 13.01
N THR A 481 -43.53 13.61 11.71
CA THR A 481 -42.45 14.10 10.86
C THR A 481 -42.54 15.62 10.86
N GLU A 482 -41.82 16.26 11.77
CA GLU A 482 -41.21 17.52 11.37
C GLU A 482 -40.50 17.18 10.07
N THR A 483 -40.97 17.76 8.95
CA THR A 483 -40.13 17.89 7.77
C THR A 483 -38.84 18.47 8.32
N PHE A 484 -37.79 17.66 8.44
CA PHE A 484 -36.47 18.14 8.77
C PHE A 484 -36.04 18.92 7.54
N TYR A 485 -36.51 20.16 7.49
CA TYR A 485 -36.07 21.18 6.58
C TYR A 485 -34.68 21.54 7.07
N GLN A 486 -33.70 20.67 6.83
CA GLN A 486 -32.29 21.02 6.94
C GLN A 486 -31.96 21.85 5.71
N ARG A 487 -32.57 23.05 5.66
CA ARG A 487 -31.88 24.15 5.03
C ARG A 487 -30.67 24.34 5.92
N ASP A 488 -29.51 23.92 5.44
CA ASP A 488 -28.25 24.44 5.95
C ASP A 488 -28.22 25.94 5.60
N MET A 489 -29.07 26.72 6.29
CA MET A 489 -28.86 28.13 6.51
C MET A 489 -28.00 28.25 7.76
N SER A 490 -26.81 27.65 7.74
CA SER A 490 -25.65 28.47 8.00
C SER A 490 -25.83 29.67 7.07
N GLY A 491 -26.17 30.83 7.64
CA GLY A 491 -27.02 31.81 6.97
C GLY A 491 -26.46 32.40 5.68
N ILE A 492 -26.87 33.63 5.39
CA ILE A 492 -25.89 34.58 4.87
C ILE A 492 -24.85 34.82 5.99
N VAL A 493 -24.17 33.77 6.42
CA VAL A 493 -22.77 33.87 6.72
C VAL A 493 -22.18 33.68 5.35
N SER A 494 -21.50 34.70 4.87
CA SER A 494 -20.35 34.53 4.00
C SER A 494 -19.36 33.59 4.69
N ASN A 495 -19.71 32.31 4.89
CA ASN A 495 -18.76 31.24 5.02
C ASN A 495 -18.41 30.89 3.58
N ILE A 496 -17.76 31.87 2.94
CA ILE A 496 -16.63 31.53 2.11
C ILE A 496 -15.70 30.82 3.10
N ASN A 497 -15.77 29.49 3.19
CA ASN A 497 -14.64 28.72 3.65
C ASN A 497 -13.56 28.91 2.59
N LEU A 498 -12.94 30.10 2.61
CA LEU A 498 -11.64 30.34 2.02
C LEU A 498 -10.68 29.59 2.95
N ALA A 499 -10.67 28.27 2.81
CA ALA A 499 -9.50 27.51 3.21
C ALA A 499 -8.41 27.93 2.22
N MET A 500 -7.68 29.01 2.53
CA MET A 500 -6.37 29.24 1.95
C MET A 500 -5.44 28.18 2.54
N THR A 501 -5.59 26.94 2.10
CA THR A 501 -4.67 25.87 2.44
C THR A 501 -3.46 26.04 1.54
N GLY A 502 -2.45 26.76 2.03
CA GLY A 502 -1.13 26.78 1.42
C GLY A 502 -0.51 25.38 1.55
N ARG A 503 -0.75 24.52 0.57
CA ARG A 503 -0.12 23.21 0.45
C ARG A 503 1.18 23.40 -0.35
N PHE A 504 2.33 23.25 0.31
CA PHE A 504 3.58 22.96 -0.39
C PHE A 504 3.56 21.47 -0.73
N LEU A 505 3.02 21.13 -1.90
CA LEU A 505 3.10 19.78 -2.46
C LEU A 505 4.15 19.80 -3.57
N ILE A 506 5.17 18.95 -3.43
CA ILE A 506 6.01 18.54 -4.55
C ILE A 506 5.19 17.52 -5.32
N ASN A 507 4.64 17.93 -6.46
CA ASN A 507 3.72 17.13 -7.24
C ASN A 507 4.51 16.13 -8.10
N LEU A 508 4.40 14.84 -7.80
CA LEU A 508 4.80 13.75 -8.71
C LEU A 508 3.55 12.91 -8.97
N GLN A 509 2.70 13.39 -9.88
CA GLN A 509 1.55 12.64 -10.38
C GLN A 509 1.96 11.98 -11.71
N PRO A 510 1.78 10.66 -11.90
CA PRO A 510 1.91 10.05 -13.22
C PRO A 510 0.72 10.45 -14.11
N PRO A 511 0.87 10.44 -15.45
CA PRO A 511 -0.16 10.91 -16.37
C PRO A 511 -1.34 9.93 -16.41
N SER A 512 -2.53 10.36 -16.00
CA SER A 512 -3.77 9.69 -16.38
C SER A 512 -4.15 10.12 -17.80
N GLN A 513 -4.24 9.16 -18.72
CA GLN A 513 -4.65 9.42 -20.10
C GLN A 513 -6.09 9.96 -20.16
N PRO A 514 -6.44 10.76 -21.19
CA PRO A 514 -7.81 11.20 -21.39
C PRO A 514 -8.70 10.00 -21.71
N VAL A 515 -9.66 9.70 -20.83
CA VAL A 515 -10.67 8.66 -21.05
C VAL A 515 -12.05 9.26 -20.86
N LEU A 516 -12.87 9.20 -21.91
CA LEU A 516 -14.32 9.35 -21.77
C LEU A 516 -14.84 8.03 -21.16
N ARG A 517 -15.17 8.03 -19.86
CA ARG A 517 -15.74 6.84 -19.19
C ARG A 517 -17.25 7.00 -19.08
N ALA A 518 -17.97 6.05 -19.67
CA ALA A 518 -19.39 5.86 -19.45
C ALA A 518 -19.58 4.48 -18.83
N ALA A 519 -20.07 4.44 -17.59
CA ALA A 519 -20.27 3.20 -16.85
C ALA A 519 -21.75 3.07 -16.44
N ALA A 520 -22.31 1.88 -16.65
CA ALA A 520 -23.66 1.52 -16.24
C ALA A 520 -23.59 0.33 -15.30
N TYR A 521 -24.07 0.49 -14.07
CA TYR A 521 -24.05 -0.55 -13.04
C TYR A 521 -25.48 -0.96 -12.66
N LEU A 522 -25.70 -2.27 -12.51
CA LEU A 522 -26.90 -2.83 -11.85
C LEU A 522 -26.56 -3.15 -10.39
N LYS A 523 -27.26 -2.52 -9.45
CA LYS A 523 -27.16 -2.81 -8.01
C LYS A 523 -28.29 -3.77 -7.61
N TYR A 524 -27.92 -5.00 -7.22
CA TYR A 524 -28.84 -6.08 -6.82
C TYR A 524 -29.10 -6.12 -5.33
#